data_AF-A0A6V7IRM2-F1
#
_entry.id   AF-A0A6V7IRM2-F1
#
_cell.length_a   1.000
_cell.length_b   1.000
_cell.length_c   1.000
_cell.angle_alpha   90.00
_cell.angle_beta   90.00
_cell.angle_gamma   90.00
#
_symmetry.space_group_name_H-M   'P 1'
#
loop_
_entity.id
_entity.type
_entity.pdbx_description
1 polymer ?
#
loop_
_entity_poly.entity_id
_entity_poly.type
_entity_poly.pdbx_seq_one_letter_code
_entity_poly.pdbx_strand_id
1 'polypeptide(L)'
;LASSISHHVSTLLGLRWELRGREHLEKERACIIVANHQSSIDVLGMFDIWPVMDKCTVVAKKEIFYVWPFGLAAWLCGLVFIDRMNSEKARSVLNKATDDIKEKK
;
A
#
# COMPACT_ATOMS: atom_id res chain seq x y z
N LEU A 1 -14.24 1.02 -2.57
CA LEU A 1 -14.18 1.84 -3.81
C LEU A 1 -12.97 1.50 -4.68
N ALA A 2 -11.73 1.69 -4.18
CA ALA A 2 -10.51 1.43 -4.97
C ALA A 2 -10.42 0.00 -5.54
N SER A 3 -10.74 -1.02 -4.74
CA SER A 3 -10.81 -2.43 -5.18
C SER A 3 -11.80 -2.63 -6.34
N SER A 4 -13.02 -2.09 -6.24
CA SER A 4 -14.03 -2.18 -7.32
C SER A 4 -13.55 -1.51 -8.62
N ILE A 5 -12.98 -0.30 -8.54
CA ILE A 5 -12.40 0.38 -9.72
C ILE A 5 -11.26 -0.45 -10.30
N SER A 6 -10.39 -1.00 -9.45
CA SER A 6 -9.27 -1.84 -9.86
C SER A 6 -9.71 -3.08 -10.63
N HIS A 7 -10.80 -3.76 -10.22
CA HIS A 7 -11.32 -4.92 -10.94
C HIS A 7 -11.74 -4.58 -12.37
N HIS A 8 -12.41 -3.45 -12.58
CA HIS A 8 -12.83 -3.01 -13.92
C HIS A 8 -11.63 -2.68 -14.79
N VAL A 9 -10.65 -1.94 -14.26
CA VAL A 9 -9.41 -1.60 -14.98
C VAL A 9 -8.58 -2.84 -15.28
N SER A 10 -8.45 -3.76 -14.33
CA SER A 10 -7.72 -5.03 -14.51
C SER A 10 -8.38 -5.87 -15.60
N THR A 11 -9.71 -5.95 -15.63
CA THR A 11 -10.46 -6.67 -16.67
C THR A 11 -10.24 -6.03 -18.04
N LEU A 12 -10.27 -4.70 -18.14
CA LEU A 12 -10.00 -3.98 -19.39
C LEU A 12 -8.59 -4.23 -19.92
N LEU A 13 -7.61 -4.34 -19.02
CA LEU A 13 -6.21 -4.64 -19.34
C LEU A 13 -5.93 -6.14 -19.54
N GLY A 14 -6.95 -7.01 -19.41
CA GLY A 14 -6.79 -8.46 -19.54
C GLY A 14 -5.99 -9.11 -18.40
N LEU A 15 -5.86 -8.42 -17.26
CA LEU A 15 -5.13 -8.90 -16.09
C LEU A 15 -5.99 -9.84 -15.26
N ARG A 16 -5.38 -10.92 -14.76
CA ARG A 16 -5.98 -11.86 -13.81
C ARG A 16 -5.07 -11.96 -12.59
N TRP A 17 -5.63 -11.65 -11.44
CA TRP A 17 -4.92 -11.73 -10.16
C TRP A 17 -5.19 -13.07 -9.50
N GLU A 18 -4.14 -13.70 -8.99
CA GLU A 18 -4.23 -14.94 -8.23
C GLU A 18 -3.58 -14.72 -6.85
N LEU A 19 -4.38 -14.81 -5.79
CA LEU A 19 -3.87 -14.73 -4.42
C LEU A 19 -3.60 -16.14 -3.90
N ARG A 20 -2.33 -16.43 -3.62
CA ARG A 20 -1.89 -17.67 -2.95
C ARG A 20 -1.46 -17.35 -1.52
N GLY A 21 -1.71 -18.29 -0.60
CA GLY A 21 -1.34 -18.13 0.81
C GLY A 21 -2.19 -17.09 1.55
N ARG A 22 -3.46 -16.93 1.16
CA ARG A 22 -4.42 -15.97 1.71
C ARG A 22 -4.50 -15.99 3.24
N GLU A 23 -4.39 -17.17 3.83
CA GLU A 23 -4.39 -17.42 5.27
C GLU A 23 -3.26 -16.70 6.03
N HIS A 24 -2.20 -16.26 5.35
CA HIS A 24 -1.14 -15.47 5.98
C HIS A 24 -1.49 -13.98 6.11
N LEU A 25 -2.34 -13.48 5.22
CA LEU A 25 -2.76 -12.08 5.15
C LEU A 25 -4.04 -11.81 5.94
N GLU A 26 -4.91 -12.82 6.10
CA GLU A 26 -6.14 -12.70 6.90
C GLU A 26 -5.92 -12.66 8.42
N LYS A 27 -4.69 -12.94 8.87
CA LYS A 27 -4.37 -12.94 10.30
C LYS A 27 -4.39 -11.51 10.82
N GLU A 28 -5.25 -11.22 11.79
CA GLU A 28 -5.28 -9.94 12.50
C GLU A 28 -4.07 -9.82 13.43
N ARG A 29 -2.94 -9.39 12.86
CA ARG A 29 -1.68 -9.18 13.56
C ARG A 29 -0.88 -8.04 12.91
N ALA A 30 -0.12 -7.34 13.74
CA ALA A 30 0.92 -6.44 13.25
C ALA A 30 1.95 -7.22 12.43
N CYS A 31 2.21 -6.79 11.19
CA CYS A 31 3.26 -7.34 10.34
C CYS A 31 3.79 -6.30 9.35
N ILE A 32 4.97 -6.58 8.80
CA ILE A 32 5.55 -5.82 7.69
C ILE A 32 5.43 -6.68 6.43
N ILE A 33 4.74 -6.16 5.43
CA ILE A 33 4.59 -6.81 4.12
C ILE A 33 5.64 -6.21 3.19
N VAL A 34 6.48 -7.08 2.62
CA VAL A 34 7.49 -6.70 1.64
C VAL A 34 7.09 -7.27 0.29
N ALA A 35 6.78 -6.38 -0.65
CA ALA A 35 6.43 -6.74 -2.02
C ALA A 35 7.53 -6.24 -2.97
N ASN A 36 7.92 -7.08 -3.91
CA ASN A 36 8.72 -6.61 -5.05
C ASN A 36 7.84 -5.67 -5.90
N HIS A 37 8.39 -4.52 -6.30
CA HIS A 37 7.69 -3.53 -7.11
C HIS A 37 8.34 -3.46 -8.49
N GLN A 38 7.75 -4.13 -9.48
CA GLN A 38 8.26 -4.22 -10.84
C GLN A 38 7.62 -3.17 -11.77
N SER A 39 6.39 -2.76 -11.50
CA SER A 39 5.63 -1.87 -12.37
C SER A 39 4.58 -1.07 -11.61
N SER A 40 4.14 0.05 -12.19
CA SER A 40 2.97 0.78 -11.67
C SER A 40 1.69 -0.06 -11.69
N ILE A 41 1.62 -1.10 -12.53
CA ILE A 41 0.50 -2.05 -12.60
C ILE A 41 0.34 -2.82 -11.28
N ASP A 42 1.40 -2.99 -10.49
CA ASP A 42 1.35 -3.68 -9.19
C ASP A 42 0.32 -3.05 -8.23
N VAL A 43 0.04 -1.76 -8.39
CA VAL A 43 -0.97 -1.03 -7.60
C VAL A 43 -2.38 -1.61 -7.83
N LEU A 44 -2.70 -2.06 -9.04
CA LEU A 44 -4.00 -2.66 -9.34
C LEU A 44 -4.18 -3.98 -8.60
N GLY A 45 -3.17 -4.86 -8.65
CA GLY A 45 -3.16 -6.11 -7.89
C GLY A 45 -3.19 -5.86 -6.39
N MET A 46 -2.48 -4.82 -5.92
CA MET A 46 -2.51 -4.43 -4.51
C MET A 46 -3.91 -3.98 -4.06
N PHE A 47 -4.66 -3.23 -4.89
CA PHE A 47 -6.06 -2.89 -4.59
C PHE A 47 -7.00 -4.10 -4.63
N ASP A 48 -6.70 -5.11 -5.44
CA ASP A 48 -7.45 -6.37 -5.53
C ASP A 48 -7.32 -7.17 -4.21
N ILE A 49 -6.11 -7.26 -3.66
CA ILE A 49 -5.83 -7.98 -2.40
C ILE A 49 -6.13 -7.16 -1.13
N TRP A 50 -6.30 -5.84 -1.24
CA TRP A 50 -6.50 -4.94 -0.10
C TRP A 50 -7.63 -5.34 0.86
N PRO A 51 -8.80 -5.80 0.38
CA PRO A 51 -9.89 -6.24 1.26
C PRO A 51 -9.53 -7.44 2.14
N VAL A 52 -8.52 -8.23 1.76
CA VAL A 52 -8.03 -9.37 2.55
C VAL A 52 -7.12 -8.88 3.69
N MET A 53 -6.34 -7.84 3.46
CA MET A 53 -5.43 -7.27 4.46
C MET A 53 -6.15 -6.32 5.45
N ASP A 54 -7.29 -5.75 5.04
CA ASP A 54 -8.18 -4.85 5.79
C ASP A 54 -7.48 -3.58 6.34
N LYS A 55 -6.65 -3.73 7.38
CA LYS A 55 -5.92 -2.66 8.09
C LYS A 55 -4.47 -2.54 7.61
N CYS A 56 -4.29 -2.19 6.34
CA CYS A 56 -2.98 -2.05 5.73
C CYS A 56 -2.70 -0.62 5.28
N THR A 57 -1.47 -0.15 5.46
CA THR A 57 -0.94 1.05 4.84
C THR A 57 0.32 0.74 4.04
N VAL A 58 0.60 1.59 3.06
CA VAL A 58 1.71 1.43 2.11
C VAL A 58 2.65 2.63 2.22
N VAL A 59 3.92 2.40 1.93
CA VAL A 59 4.93 3.45 1.84
C VAL A 59 5.09 3.89 0.39
N ALA A 60 4.94 5.17 0.12
CA ALA A 60 5.00 5.76 -1.21
C ALA A 60 6.02 6.90 -1.30
N LYS A 61 6.43 7.25 -2.52
CA LYS A 61 7.35 8.37 -2.76
C LYS A 61 6.65 9.69 -2.44
N LYS A 62 7.35 10.64 -1.82
CA LYS A 62 6.84 11.97 -1.48
C LYS A 62 6.21 12.70 -2.68
N GLU A 63 6.74 12.52 -3.89
CA GLU A 63 6.23 13.14 -5.10
C GLU A 63 4.79 12.72 -5.42
N ILE A 64 4.38 11.50 -5.05
CA ILE A 64 3.03 10.97 -5.29
C ILE A 64 1.97 11.76 -4.51
N PHE A 65 2.34 12.37 -3.37
CA PHE A 65 1.44 13.25 -2.62
C PHE A 65 0.92 14.42 -3.46
N TYR A 66 1.73 14.92 -4.40
CA TYR A 66 1.39 16.07 -5.23
C TYR A 66 0.59 15.70 -6.49
N VAL A 67 0.30 14.42 -6.72
CA VAL A 67 -0.56 13.97 -7.83
C VAL A 67 -2.01 14.16 -7.43
N TRP A 68 -2.56 15.36 -7.65
CA TRP A 68 -3.94 15.66 -7.25
C TRP A 68 -4.97 15.13 -8.25
N PRO A 69 -6.13 14.64 -7.77
CA PRO A 69 -6.57 14.58 -6.37
C PRO A 69 -6.11 13.35 -5.58
N PHE A 70 -5.44 12.40 -6.25
CA PHE A 70 -5.08 11.10 -5.67
C PHE A 70 -4.20 11.18 -4.42
N GLY A 71 -3.16 12.00 -4.44
CA GLY A 71 -2.17 12.09 -3.36
C GLY A 71 -2.78 12.58 -2.03
N LEU A 72 -3.68 13.57 -2.08
CA LEU A 72 -4.44 14.00 -0.90
C LEU A 72 -5.32 12.87 -0.36
N ALA A 73 -6.10 12.23 -1.24
CA ALA A 73 -6.98 11.14 -0.82
C ALA A 73 -6.20 10.00 -0.18
N ALA A 74 -5.06 9.62 -0.77
CA ALA A 74 -4.18 8.60 -0.23
C ALA A 74 -3.59 8.99 1.13
N TRP A 75 -3.20 10.25 1.31
CA TRP A 75 -2.73 10.77 2.60
C TRP A 75 -3.81 10.67 3.69
N LEU A 76 -5.05 11.05 3.37
CA LEU A 76 -6.19 10.94 4.28
C LEU A 76 -6.51 9.48 4.65
N CYS A 77 -6.26 8.55 3.72
CA CYS A 77 -6.37 7.11 3.97
C CYS A 77 -5.17 6.52 4.74
N GLY A 78 -4.23 7.34 5.21
CA GLY A 78 -3.10 6.91 6.04
C GLY A 78 -1.87 6.43 5.28
N LEU A 79 -1.76 6.71 3.96
CA LEU A 79 -0.58 6.37 3.16
C LEU A 79 0.66 7.12 3.69
N VAL A 80 1.77 6.41 3.89
CA VAL A 80 3.01 6.97 4.42
C VAL A 80 3.90 7.43 3.27
N PHE A 81 4.20 8.73 3.21
CA PHE A 81 5.07 9.28 2.18
C PHE A 81 6.51 9.43 2.67
N ILE A 82 7.48 8.96 1.88
CA ILE A 82 8.91 9.07 2.18
C ILE A 82 9.68 9.87 1.11
N ASP A 83 10.64 10.66 1.58
CA ASP A 83 11.59 11.36 0.74
C ASP A 83 12.78 10.45 0.43
N ARG A 84 12.78 9.82 -0.75
CA ARG A 84 13.83 8.85 -1.11
C ARG A 84 15.19 9.49 -1.40
N MET A 85 15.23 10.82 -1.60
CA MET A 85 16.48 11.57 -1.76
C MET A 85 17.16 11.85 -0.42
N ASN A 86 16.40 11.77 0.69
CA ASN A 86 16.92 11.92 2.04
C ASN A 86 16.72 10.62 2.83
N SER A 87 17.71 9.73 2.74
CA SER A 87 17.67 8.39 3.37
C SER A 87 17.52 8.44 4.88
N GLU A 88 18.14 9.42 5.56
CA GLU A 88 18.02 9.60 7.01
C GLU A 88 16.57 9.92 7.40
N LYS A 89 15.97 10.88 6.70
CA LYS A 89 14.58 11.27 6.93
C LYS A 89 13.62 10.14 6.59
N ALA A 90 13.83 9.44 5.48
CA ALA A 90 13.02 8.27 5.12
C ALA A 90 13.09 7.18 6.21
N ARG A 91 14.29 6.90 6.74
CA ARG A 91 14.47 5.92 7.82
C ARG A 91 13.77 6.36 9.11
N SER A 92 13.84 7.64 9.46
CA SER A 92 13.14 8.19 10.62
C SER A 92 11.61 8.00 10.51
N VAL A 93 11.04 8.29 9.34
CA VAL A 93 9.60 8.08 9.06
C VAL A 93 9.22 6.60 9.17
N LEU A 94 10.03 5.70 8.60
CA LEU A 94 9.80 4.26 8.66
C LEU A 94 9.90 3.71 10.09
N ASN A 95 10.86 4.19 10.89
CA ASN A 95 10.99 3.81 12.29
C ASN A 95 9.75 4.23 13.08
N LYS A 96 9.28 5.47 12.90
CA LYS A 96 8.05 5.94 13.54
C LYS A 96 6.85 5.08 13.15
N ALA A 97 6.68 4.77 11.86
CA ALA A 97 5.60 3.89 11.42
C ALA A 97 5.71 2.48 12.04
N THR A 98 6.93 1.98 12.24
CA THR A 98 7.18 0.69 12.89
C THR A 98 6.81 0.74 14.38
N ASP A 99 7.10 1.83 15.06
CA ASP A 99 6.74 2.02 16.47
C ASP A 99 5.22 2.15 16.62
N ASP A 100 4.55 2.91 15.76
CA ASP A 100 3.08 3.01 15.71
C ASP A 100 2.41 1.63 15.53
N ILE A 101 2.98 0.77 14.67
CA ILE A 101 2.50 -0.60 14.43
C ILE A 101 2.68 -1.49 15.67
N LYS A 102 3.74 -1.28 16.46
CA LYS A 102 4.00 -2.05 17.69
C LYS A 102 3.09 -1.64 18.84
N GLU A 103 2.78 -0.35 18.95
CA GLU A 103 1.96 0.20 20.03
C GLU A 103 0.46 -0.07 19.82
N LYS A 104 -0.04 0.03 18.58
CA LYS A 104 -1.47 -0.12 18.26
C LYS A 104 -1.92 -1.58 18.04
N LYS A 105 -1.48 -2.50 18.91
CA LYS A 105 -1.84 -3.94 18.82
C LYS A 105 -3.33 -4.17 18.62
#